data_AF-A0A067NNJ3-F1
#
_entry.id   AF-A0A067NNJ3-F1
#
_cell.length_a   1.000
_cell.length_b   1.000
_cell.length_c   1.000
_cell.angle_alpha   90.00
_cell.angle_beta   90.00
_cell.angle_gamma   90.00
#
_symmetry.space_group_name_H-M   'P 1'
#
loop_
_entity.id
_entity.type
_entity.pdbx_description
1 polymer ?
#
loop_
_entity_poly.entity_id
_entity_poly.type
_entity_poly.pdbx_seq_one_letter_code
_entity_poly.pdbx_strand_id
1 'polypeptide(L)'
;MHLRSFQRNVLKAYKWLCNNYRPGDRIFLFGFSRGAYQIRVIAGMIERVGLLYKGSNTQLPSVFKLYMKTMEKSTQTSDAGSPELSEARQQCDIFKKAFSQPHVKVHFVGAWDTVSSVGIVRAPCLPETTTGMAHVCHFRQALALDERRVRFWPEHANGSTKESTGGDVKEVWFVGSHSDMCVTLMVSTNFIY
;
A
#
# COMPACT_ATOMS: atom_id res chain seq x y z
N MET A 1 8.60 -0.13 14.26
CA MET A 1 8.89 -1.50 13.80
C MET A 1 10.27 -1.46 13.14
N HIS A 2 11.09 -2.50 13.29
CA HIS A 2 12.40 -2.54 12.63
C HIS A 2 12.20 -2.86 11.14
N LEU A 3 12.92 -2.21 10.22
CA LEU A 3 12.72 -2.33 8.77
C LEU A 3 12.72 -3.80 8.28
N ARG A 4 13.57 -4.65 8.90
CA ARG A 4 13.64 -6.08 8.58
C ARG A 4 12.34 -6.83 8.92
N SER A 5 11.68 -6.51 10.04
CA SER A 5 10.43 -7.16 10.42
C SER A 5 9.25 -6.67 9.58
N PHE A 6 9.28 -5.40 9.17
CA PHE A 6 8.33 -4.85 8.20
C PHE A 6 8.39 -5.60 6.86
N GLN A 7 9.57 -5.64 6.23
CA GLN A 7 9.78 -6.31 4.94
C GLN A 7 9.37 -7.77 5.00
N ARG A 8 9.73 -8.49 6.09
CA ARG A 8 9.37 -9.89 6.27
C ARG A 8 7.85 -10.10 6.29
N ASN A 9 7.10 -9.24 6.98
CA ASN A 9 5.64 -9.36 7.07
C ASN A 9 4.97 -9.09 5.72
N VAL A 10 5.40 -8.04 5.02
CA VAL A 10 4.92 -7.70 3.66
C VAL A 10 5.17 -8.86 2.69
N LEU A 11 6.41 -9.37 2.64
CA LEU A 11 6.77 -10.48 1.75
C LEU A 11 6.03 -11.78 2.10
N LYS A 12 5.80 -12.05 3.39
CA LYS A 12 5.04 -13.23 3.82
C LYS A 12 3.59 -13.15 3.33
N ALA A 13 2.94 -12.00 3.47
CA ALA A 13 1.57 -11.79 3.00
C ALA A 13 1.48 -11.83 1.47
N TYR A 14 2.39 -11.16 0.78
CA TYR A 14 2.47 -11.19 -0.69
C TYR A 14 2.69 -12.62 -1.22
N LYS A 15 3.60 -13.39 -0.61
CA LYS A 15 3.82 -14.81 -0.95
C LYS A 15 2.57 -15.65 -0.72
N TRP A 16 1.85 -15.43 0.37
CA TRP A 16 0.59 -16.12 0.64
C TRP A 16 -0.42 -15.83 -0.48
N LEU A 17 -0.55 -14.56 -0.89
CA LEU A 17 -1.46 -14.18 -1.97
C LEU A 17 -1.08 -14.84 -3.29
N CYS A 18 0.21 -14.85 -3.67
CA CYS A 18 0.69 -15.52 -4.89
C CYS A 18 0.33 -17.02 -4.93
N ASN A 19 0.36 -17.69 -3.76
CA ASN A 19 0.11 -19.13 -3.68
C ASN A 19 -1.37 -19.51 -3.62
N ASN A 20 -2.24 -18.57 -3.29
CA ASN A 20 -3.67 -18.83 -3.06
C ASN A 20 -4.59 -18.16 -4.09
N TYR A 21 -4.12 -17.12 -4.78
CA TYR A 21 -4.88 -16.45 -5.82
C TYR A 21 -5.23 -17.38 -6.97
N ARG A 22 -6.49 -17.34 -7.40
CA ARG A 22 -7.00 -17.99 -8.60
C ARG A 22 -7.41 -16.92 -9.61
N PRO A 23 -7.23 -17.16 -10.92
CA PRO A 23 -7.71 -16.23 -11.94
C PRO A 23 -9.19 -15.89 -11.75
N GLY A 24 -9.49 -14.59 -11.67
CA GLY A 24 -10.84 -14.07 -11.43
C GLY A 24 -11.14 -13.69 -9.97
N ASP A 25 -10.27 -14.05 -9.02
CA ASP A 25 -10.44 -13.67 -7.62
C ASP A 25 -10.36 -12.14 -7.46
N ARG A 26 -11.17 -11.61 -6.55
CA ARG A 26 -11.09 -10.21 -6.12
C ARG A 26 -10.26 -10.12 -4.84
N ILE A 27 -9.24 -9.27 -4.86
CA ILE A 27 -8.34 -9.07 -3.72
C ILE A 27 -8.87 -7.95 -2.83
N PHE A 28 -9.13 -8.28 -1.56
CA PHE A 28 -9.53 -7.35 -0.51
C PHE A 28 -8.43 -7.29 0.54
N LEU A 29 -7.98 -6.09 0.89
CA LEU A 29 -6.96 -5.88 1.91
C LEU A 29 -7.49 -4.99 3.03
N PHE A 30 -7.27 -5.41 4.28
CA PHE A 30 -7.72 -4.68 5.47
C PHE A 30 -6.58 -4.52 6.47
N GLY A 31 -6.46 -3.33 7.05
CA GLY A 31 -5.35 -3.04 7.93
C GLY A 31 -5.61 -1.85 8.82
N PHE A 32 -5.15 -1.96 10.06
CA PHE A 32 -5.18 -0.90 11.06
C PHE A 32 -3.76 -0.42 11.37
N SER A 33 -3.58 0.88 11.60
CA SER A 33 -2.32 1.47 12.06
C SER A 33 -1.16 1.13 11.11
N ARG A 34 -0.09 0.54 11.63
CA ARG A 34 1.05 0.04 10.83
C ARG A 34 0.65 -1.07 9.85
N GLY A 35 -0.38 -1.86 10.16
CA GLY A 35 -0.93 -2.87 9.27
C GLY A 35 -1.62 -2.25 8.05
N ALA A 36 -2.27 -1.09 8.23
CA ALA A 36 -2.84 -0.31 7.13
C ALA A 36 -1.76 0.12 6.13
N TYR A 37 -0.60 0.54 6.65
CA TYR A 37 0.55 0.87 5.79
C TYR A 37 1.09 -0.36 5.05
N GLN A 38 1.19 -1.51 5.72
CA GLN A 38 1.64 -2.76 5.09
C GLN A 38 0.76 -3.17 3.92
N ILE A 39 -0.56 -3.09 4.05
CA ILE A 39 -1.46 -3.46 2.95
C ILE A 39 -1.43 -2.48 1.79
N ARG A 40 -1.21 -1.17 2.03
CA ARG A 40 -0.99 -0.18 0.98
C ARG A 40 0.26 -0.50 0.19
N VAL A 41 1.32 -0.93 0.86
CA VAL A 41 2.56 -1.39 0.23
C VAL A 41 2.33 -2.65 -0.60
N ILE A 42 1.56 -3.61 -0.09
CA ILE A 42 1.20 -4.82 -0.86
C ILE A 42 0.42 -4.44 -2.13
N ALA A 43 -0.54 -3.52 -2.03
CA ALA A 43 -1.27 -3.02 -3.20
C ALA A 43 -0.33 -2.34 -4.22
N GLY A 44 0.57 -1.49 -3.76
CA GLY A 44 1.59 -0.86 -4.60
C GLY A 44 2.56 -1.85 -5.25
N MET A 45 2.94 -2.93 -4.53
CA MET A 45 3.74 -4.01 -5.09
C MET A 45 2.98 -4.75 -6.20
N ILE A 46 1.71 -5.09 -5.99
CA ILE A 46 0.89 -5.75 -7.02
C ILE A 46 0.76 -4.86 -8.26
N GLU A 47 0.60 -3.55 -8.07
CA GLU A 47 0.56 -2.61 -9.19
C GLU A 47 1.90 -2.56 -9.94
N ARG A 48 3.00 -2.34 -9.23
CA ARG A 48 4.31 -2.11 -9.87
C ARG A 48 4.97 -3.38 -10.40
N VAL A 49 5.00 -4.46 -9.63
CA VAL A 49 5.72 -5.69 -10.00
C VAL A 49 4.80 -6.88 -10.29
N GLY A 50 3.49 -6.71 -10.14
CA GLY A 50 2.49 -7.75 -10.39
C GLY A 50 2.32 -8.73 -9.23
N LEU A 51 1.44 -9.71 -9.42
CA LEU A 51 1.27 -10.85 -8.53
C LEU A 51 1.88 -12.10 -9.18
N LEU A 52 2.94 -12.65 -8.59
CA LEU A 52 3.65 -13.79 -9.16
C LEU A 52 2.75 -15.03 -9.33
N TYR A 53 3.06 -15.84 -10.34
CA TYR A 53 2.48 -17.18 -10.46
C TYR A 53 2.76 -18.03 -9.21
N LYS A 54 1.80 -18.90 -8.88
CA LYS A 54 1.95 -19.88 -7.80
C LYS A 54 3.21 -20.72 -8.01
N GLY A 55 4.02 -20.86 -6.98
CA GLY A 55 5.26 -21.64 -7.03
C GLY A 55 6.51 -20.87 -7.46
N SER A 56 6.39 -19.63 -7.97
CA SER A 56 7.51 -18.76 -8.38
C SER A 56 8.31 -18.16 -7.21
N ASN A 57 8.54 -18.94 -6.15
CA ASN A 57 9.16 -18.50 -4.90
C ASN A 57 10.61 -18.01 -5.08
N THR A 58 11.31 -18.48 -6.12
CA THR A 58 12.67 -18.07 -6.46
C THR A 58 12.77 -16.58 -6.82
N GLN A 59 11.67 -15.98 -7.30
CA GLN A 59 11.62 -14.58 -7.73
C GLN A 59 11.19 -13.61 -6.62
N LEU A 60 10.76 -14.10 -5.45
CA LEU A 60 10.32 -13.25 -4.34
C LEU A 60 11.37 -12.24 -3.84
N PRO A 61 12.68 -12.58 -3.76
CA PRO A 61 13.69 -11.58 -3.40
C PRO A 61 13.78 -10.44 -4.42
N SER A 62 13.61 -10.74 -5.71
CA SER A 62 13.64 -9.77 -6.80
C SER A 62 12.45 -8.81 -6.76
N VAL A 63 11.27 -9.31 -6.39
CA VAL A 63 10.03 -8.50 -6.25
C VAL A 63 10.24 -7.31 -5.32
N PHE A 64 10.71 -7.54 -4.09
CA PHE A 64 10.87 -6.44 -3.14
C PHE A 64 12.02 -5.51 -3.55
N LYS A 65 13.11 -6.06 -4.10
CA LYS A 65 14.24 -5.27 -4.58
C LYS A 65 13.85 -4.31 -5.71
N LEU A 66 13.11 -4.79 -6.72
CA LEU A 66 12.63 -3.97 -7.83
C LEU A 66 11.67 -2.88 -7.35
N TYR A 67 10.73 -3.24 -6.48
CA TYR A 67 9.80 -2.29 -5.88
C TYR A 67 10.54 -1.19 -5.10
N MET A 68 11.50 -1.54 -4.25
CA MET A 68 12.29 -0.56 -3.49
C MET A 68 13.18 0.30 -4.41
N LYS A 69 13.72 -0.24 -5.50
CA LYS A 69 14.51 0.54 -6.47
C LYS A 69 13.69 1.69 -7.06
N THR A 70 12.41 1.47 -7.36
CA THR A 70 11.54 2.55 -7.85
C THR A 70 11.33 3.65 -6.81
N MET A 71 11.30 3.29 -5.52
CA MET A 71 11.24 4.25 -4.41
C MET A 71 12.51 5.09 -4.34
N GLU A 72 13.66 4.44 -4.27
CA GLU A 72 14.96 5.12 -4.13
C GLU A 72 15.14 6.14 -5.25
N LYS A 73 14.81 5.76 -6.48
CA LYS A 73 14.86 6.68 -7.63
C LYS A 73 13.86 7.80 -7.54
N SER A 74 12.61 7.55 -7.14
CA SER A 74 11.64 8.62 -6.93
C SER A 74 12.02 9.62 -5.83
N THR A 75 12.80 9.19 -4.82
CA THR A 75 13.26 10.10 -3.74
C THR A 75 14.49 10.91 -4.12
N GLN A 76 15.26 10.45 -5.10
CA GLN A 76 16.49 11.11 -5.57
C GLN A 76 16.23 12.17 -6.64
N THR A 77 15.08 12.13 -7.30
CA THR A 77 14.70 13.06 -8.38
C THR A 77 13.35 13.71 -8.11
N SER A 78 13.29 15.04 -8.16
CA SER A 78 12.02 15.79 -8.16
C SER A 78 11.33 15.75 -9.53
N ASP A 79 12.03 15.31 -10.57
CA ASP A 79 11.51 15.17 -11.92
C ASP A 79 10.90 13.77 -12.13
N ALA A 80 9.58 13.73 -12.29
CA ALA A 80 8.82 12.51 -12.56
C ALA A 80 9.19 11.84 -13.91
N GLY A 81 9.87 12.56 -14.79
CA GLY A 81 10.37 12.12 -16.09
C GLY A 81 11.85 11.73 -16.12
N SER A 82 12.53 11.63 -14.97
CA SER A 82 13.97 11.31 -14.97
C SER A 82 14.25 9.97 -15.68
N PRO A 83 15.32 9.88 -16.49
CA PRO A 83 15.68 8.64 -17.20
C PRO A 83 15.83 7.45 -16.26
N GLU A 84 16.39 7.64 -15.07
CA GLU A 84 16.64 6.58 -14.09
C GLU A 84 15.35 6.04 -13.47
N LEU A 85 14.37 6.91 -13.22
CA LEU A 85 13.06 6.51 -12.72
C LEU A 85 12.27 5.77 -13.82
N SER A 86 12.36 6.24 -15.06
CA SER A 86 11.77 5.57 -16.23
C SER A 86 12.37 4.18 -16.42
N GLU A 87 13.68 4.03 -16.35
CA GLU A 87 14.37 2.74 -16.46
C GLU A 87 13.96 1.78 -15.32
N ALA A 88 13.90 2.27 -14.07
CA ALA A 88 13.46 1.46 -12.94
C ALA A 88 12.01 0.97 -13.10
N ARG A 89 11.12 1.81 -13.64
CA ARG A 89 9.74 1.43 -13.96
C ARG A 89 9.69 0.40 -15.09
N GLN A 90 10.45 0.61 -16.15
CA GLN A 90 10.55 -0.34 -17.27
C GLN A 90 11.03 -1.72 -16.81
N GLN A 91 12.00 -1.79 -15.89
CA GLN A 91 12.44 -3.06 -15.30
C GLN A 91 11.32 -3.77 -14.54
N CYS A 92 10.48 -3.02 -13.82
CA CYS A 92 9.30 -3.57 -13.16
C CYS A 92 8.28 -4.09 -14.18
N ASP A 93 8.04 -3.37 -15.27
CA ASP A 93 7.08 -3.76 -16.32
C ASP A 93 7.52 -5.05 -17.04
N ILE A 94 8.80 -5.15 -17.38
CA ILE A 94 9.39 -6.35 -17.98
C ILE A 94 9.25 -7.54 -17.02
N PHE A 95 9.59 -7.35 -15.74
CA PHE A 95 9.48 -8.38 -14.72
C PHE A 95 8.03 -8.84 -14.52
N LYS A 96 7.09 -7.88 -14.40
CA LYS A 96 5.66 -8.14 -14.26
C LYS A 96 5.13 -8.95 -15.44
N LYS A 97 5.51 -8.59 -16.66
CA LYS A 97 5.11 -9.32 -17.88
C LYS A 97 5.64 -10.76 -17.91
N ALA A 98 6.85 -10.99 -17.41
CA ALA A 98 7.50 -12.30 -17.46
C ALA A 98 7.03 -13.27 -16.36
N PHE A 99 6.77 -12.78 -15.14
CA PHE A 99 6.63 -13.66 -13.96
C PHE A 99 5.30 -13.55 -13.23
N SER A 100 4.42 -12.63 -13.63
CA SER A 100 3.18 -12.33 -12.91
C SER A 100 1.92 -12.72 -13.70
N GLN A 101 0.87 -12.99 -12.94
CA GLN A 101 -0.48 -13.21 -13.45
C GLN A 101 -0.97 -11.96 -14.20
N PRO A 102 -1.58 -12.10 -15.39
CA PRO A 102 -2.04 -10.97 -16.16
C PRO A 102 -3.27 -10.32 -15.51
N HIS A 103 -3.38 -9.00 -15.67
CA HIS A 103 -4.56 -8.21 -15.29
C HIS A 103 -5.01 -8.29 -13.82
N VAL A 104 -4.14 -8.73 -12.90
CA VAL A 104 -4.44 -8.72 -11.46
C VAL A 104 -4.48 -7.29 -10.94
N LYS A 105 -5.58 -6.93 -10.26
CA LYS A 105 -5.75 -5.65 -9.57
C LYS A 105 -6.27 -5.87 -8.16
N VAL A 106 -5.91 -4.96 -7.25
CA VAL A 106 -6.52 -4.94 -5.92
C VAL A 106 -7.91 -4.32 -6.02
N HIS A 107 -8.92 -5.05 -5.60
CA HIS A 107 -10.30 -4.62 -5.72
C HIS A 107 -10.68 -3.64 -4.60
N PHE A 108 -10.27 -3.92 -3.36
CA PHE A 108 -10.63 -3.07 -2.23
C PHE A 108 -9.49 -2.96 -1.22
N VAL A 109 -9.29 -1.76 -0.70
CA VAL A 109 -8.42 -1.49 0.46
C VAL A 109 -9.21 -0.75 1.53
N GLY A 110 -9.35 -1.37 2.69
CA GLY A 110 -9.89 -0.76 3.91
C GLY A 110 -8.76 -0.46 4.89
N ALA A 111 -8.50 0.82 5.13
CA ALA A 111 -7.46 1.30 6.02
C ALA A 111 -8.06 2.03 7.22
N TRP A 112 -7.54 1.76 8.41
CA TRP A 112 -7.89 2.47 9.62
C TRP A 112 -6.65 3.13 10.21
N ASP A 113 -6.70 4.45 10.29
CA ASP A 113 -5.74 5.34 10.91
C ASP A 113 -4.28 4.97 10.60
N THR A 114 -3.97 4.98 9.30
CA THR A 114 -2.66 4.54 8.80
C THR A 114 -1.55 5.38 9.39
N VAL A 115 -0.60 4.76 10.09
CA VAL A 115 0.61 5.45 10.60
C VAL A 115 1.87 4.86 9.98
N SER A 116 2.90 5.70 9.83
CA SER A 116 4.19 5.26 9.30
C SER A 116 4.78 4.09 10.09
N SER A 117 5.31 3.10 9.36
CA SER A 117 5.76 1.84 9.95
C SER A 117 7.24 1.84 10.34
N VAL A 118 8.03 2.83 9.90
CA VAL A 118 9.50 2.83 9.99
C VAL A 118 10.03 4.03 10.77
N GLY A 119 10.65 3.78 11.93
CA GLY A 119 11.47 4.75 12.67
C GLY A 119 10.74 5.88 13.42
N ILE A 120 11.53 6.74 14.08
CA ILE A 120 11.10 7.99 14.73
C ILE A 120 11.08 9.16 13.73
N VAL A 121 11.90 9.07 12.67
CA VAL A 121 11.94 10.00 11.55
C VAL A 121 10.97 9.48 10.49
N ARG A 122 10.08 10.35 9.96
CA ARG A 122 9.20 10.02 8.84
C ARG A 122 10.05 9.65 7.62
N ALA A 123 10.24 8.35 7.41
CA ALA A 123 10.84 7.85 6.18
C ALA A 123 9.95 8.26 4.98
N PRO A 124 10.51 8.49 3.78
CA PRO A 124 9.70 8.77 2.62
C PRO A 124 8.71 7.61 2.39
N CYS A 125 7.49 7.94 1.99
CA CYS A 125 6.46 6.94 1.73
C CYS A 125 6.87 6.04 0.56
N LEU A 126 6.48 4.76 0.63
CA LEU A 126 6.79 3.80 -0.41
C LEU A 126 5.99 4.09 -1.69
N PRO A 127 6.46 3.68 -2.88
CA PRO A 127 5.81 3.99 -4.15
C PRO A 127 4.39 3.45 -4.17
N GLU A 128 3.48 4.21 -4.78
CA GLU A 128 2.05 3.90 -4.79
C GLU A 128 1.34 3.90 -3.44
N THR A 129 2.03 4.18 -2.32
CA THR A 129 1.33 4.23 -1.03
C THR A 129 0.62 5.55 -0.81
N THR A 130 1.11 6.66 -1.36
CA THR A 130 0.56 8.02 -1.13
C THR A 130 0.31 8.82 -2.41
N THR A 131 0.30 8.16 -3.58
CA THR A 131 0.02 8.78 -4.89
C THR A 131 -1.47 8.75 -5.24
N GLY A 132 -2.32 8.69 -4.22
CA GLY A 132 -3.78 8.67 -4.38
C GLY A 132 -4.40 7.30 -4.56
N MET A 133 -3.64 6.21 -4.44
CA MET A 133 -4.19 4.83 -4.43
C MET A 133 -5.06 4.48 -5.65
N ALA A 134 -4.98 5.23 -6.76
CA ALA A 134 -5.83 5.06 -7.94
C ALA A 134 -5.64 3.71 -8.67
N HIS A 135 -4.59 2.97 -8.34
CA HIS A 135 -4.35 1.60 -8.79
C HIS A 135 -5.25 0.55 -8.08
N VAL A 136 -5.93 0.94 -7.01
CA VAL A 136 -6.95 0.14 -6.31
C VAL A 136 -8.33 0.53 -6.83
N CYS A 137 -9.21 -0.44 -7.09
CA CYS A 137 -10.56 -0.12 -7.58
C CYS A 137 -11.37 0.71 -6.56
N HIS A 138 -11.27 0.37 -5.27
CA HIS A 138 -11.95 1.08 -4.17
C HIS A 138 -11.01 1.24 -2.98
N PHE A 139 -10.66 2.47 -2.62
CA PHE A 139 -9.88 2.77 -1.42
C PHE A 139 -10.74 3.48 -0.38
N ARG A 140 -10.75 2.98 0.86
CA ARG A 140 -11.46 3.58 1.99
C ARG A 140 -10.50 3.72 3.16
N GLN A 141 -10.36 4.94 3.68
CA GLN A 141 -9.58 5.20 4.88
C GLN A 141 -10.41 5.93 5.94
N ALA A 142 -10.42 5.38 7.15
CA ALA A 142 -11.00 6.01 8.32
C ALA A 142 -9.88 6.62 9.17
N LEU A 143 -9.97 7.91 9.52
CA LEU A 143 -8.97 8.65 10.28
C LEU A 143 -9.47 9.03 11.67
N ALA A 144 -8.59 8.97 12.68
CA ALA A 144 -8.91 9.40 14.04
C ALA A 144 -8.83 10.93 14.17
N LEU A 145 -9.95 11.58 14.51
CA LEU A 145 -10.00 13.03 14.67
C LEU A 145 -9.29 13.52 15.95
N ASP A 146 -9.39 12.76 17.03
CA ASP A 146 -8.93 13.19 18.36
C ASP A 146 -7.53 12.65 18.73
N GLU A 147 -6.81 12.07 17.78
CA GLU A 147 -5.45 11.60 18.01
C GLU A 147 -4.45 12.76 18.08
N ARG A 148 -3.99 13.08 19.29
CA ARG A 148 -3.12 14.23 19.57
C ARG A 148 -1.64 13.88 19.66
N ARG A 149 -1.28 12.60 19.66
CA ARG A 149 0.12 12.19 19.78
C ARG A 149 0.80 12.34 18.42
N VAL A 150 1.85 13.17 18.39
CA VAL A 150 2.63 13.46 17.18
C VAL A 150 3.19 12.19 16.48
N ARG A 151 3.36 11.08 17.19
CA ARG A 151 3.81 9.81 16.58
C ARG A 151 2.72 9.07 15.78
N PHE A 152 1.47 9.53 15.84
CA PHE A 152 0.31 8.88 15.23
C PHE A 152 -0.40 9.78 14.21
N TRP A 153 0.25 10.85 13.75
CA TRP A 153 -0.25 11.61 12.60
C TRP A 153 -0.46 10.67 11.41
N PRO A 154 -1.67 10.64 10.83
CA PRO A 154 -1.99 9.65 9.82
C PRO A 154 -1.37 9.97 8.45
N GLU A 155 -1.15 8.91 7.68
CA GLU A 155 -0.74 8.98 6.28
C GLU A 155 -1.97 9.07 5.38
N HIS A 156 -2.18 10.23 4.76
CA HIS A 156 -3.28 10.47 3.82
C HIS A 156 -3.12 9.66 2.52
N ALA A 157 -4.23 9.38 1.83
CA ALA A 157 -4.22 8.66 0.55
C ALA A 157 -3.38 9.36 -0.55
N ASN A 158 -3.42 10.69 -0.60
CA ASN A 158 -2.65 11.55 -1.53
C ASN A 158 -1.40 12.18 -0.88
N GLY A 159 -0.99 11.73 0.30
CA GLY A 159 -0.02 12.50 1.09
C GLY A 159 -0.57 13.89 1.41
N SER A 160 0.26 14.94 1.32
CA SER A 160 -0.13 16.31 1.67
C SER A 160 -0.95 17.06 0.60
N THR A 161 -1.19 16.47 -0.58
CA THR A 161 -1.93 17.14 -1.66
C THR A 161 -3.43 16.87 -1.56
N LYS A 162 -4.24 17.94 -1.66
CA LYS A 162 -5.71 17.89 -1.53
C LYS A 162 -6.45 17.48 -2.80
N GLU A 163 -5.76 17.27 -3.92
CA GLU A 163 -6.40 17.01 -5.21
C GLU A 163 -6.80 15.54 -5.37
N SER A 164 -8.10 15.27 -5.53
CA SER A 164 -8.57 13.91 -5.82
C SER A 164 -8.07 13.47 -7.19
N THR A 165 -7.26 12.42 -7.24
CA THR A 165 -6.61 11.91 -8.47
C THR A 165 -7.53 11.09 -9.38
N GLY A 166 -8.85 11.28 -9.31
CA GLY A 166 -9.83 10.63 -10.18
C GLY A 166 -10.15 9.17 -9.87
N GLY A 167 -9.59 8.58 -8.81
CA GLY A 167 -9.93 7.22 -8.33
C GLY A 167 -11.11 7.18 -7.35
N ASP A 168 -11.73 6.01 -7.14
CA ASP A 168 -12.73 5.81 -6.09
C ASP A 168 -12.06 5.69 -4.71
N VAL A 169 -11.63 6.83 -4.21
CA VAL A 169 -10.88 7.01 -2.96
C VAL A 169 -11.75 7.83 -2.01
N LYS A 170 -12.04 7.29 -0.82
CA LYS A 170 -12.72 8.04 0.24
C LYS A 170 -11.90 7.99 1.51
N GLU A 171 -11.66 9.16 2.07
CA GLU A 171 -11.04 9.34 3.37
C GLU A 171 -11.99 10.12 4.26
N VAL A 172 -12.30 9.57 5.44
CA VAL A 172 -13.32 10.11 6.34
C VAL A 172 -12.78 10.16 7.76
N TRP A 173 -13.01 11.27 8.44
CA TRP A 173 -12.62 11.49 9.83
C TRP A 173 -13.73 10.99 10.77
N PHE A 174 -13.35 10.26 11.80
CA PHE A 174 -14.24 9.76 12.85
C PHE A 174 -13.78 10.29 14.20
N VAL A 175 -14.75 10.58 15.08
CA VAL A 175 -14.49 10.93 16.47
C VAL A 175 -13.82 9.76 17.18
N GLY A 176 -12.85 10.06 18.04
CA GLY A 176 -12.03 9.08 18.75
C GLY A 176 -10.54 9.22 18.44
N SER A 177 -9.74 8.57 19.28
CA SER A 177 -8.29 8.44 19.17
C SER A 177 -7.89 7.25 18.29
N HIS A 178 -6.58 7.08 18.02
CA HIS A 178 -6.06 5.98 17.19
C HIS A 178 -6.58 4.60 17.64
N SER A 179 -6.67 4.36 18.94
CA SER A 179 -7.11 3.07 19.49
C SER A 179 -8.61 2.84 19.30
N ASP A 180 -9.41 3.91 19.31
CA ASP A 180 -10.87 3.84 19.15
C ASP A 180 -11.25 3.42 17.73
N MET A 181 -10.40 3.71 16.75
CA MET A 181 -10.60 3.30 15.35
C MET A 181 -10.55 1.77 15.16
N CYS A 182 -9.87 1.05 16.04
CA CYS A 182 -9.80 -0.43 15.98
C CYS A 182 -11.01 -1.09 16.65
N VAL A 183 -11.54 -0.46 17.72
CA VAL A 183 -12.58 -1.06 18.58
C VAL A 183 -13.98 -0.60 18.16
N THR A 184 -14.17 0.70 17.93
CA THR A 184 -15.49 1.30 17.65
C THR A 184 -16.06 0.85 16.30
N LEU A 185 -15.21 0.60 15.30
CA LEU A 185 -15.64 0.16 13.97
C LEU A 185 -15.92 -1.35 13.88
N MET A 186 -15.53 -2.14 14.89
CA MET A 186 -16.04 -3.52 15.04
C MET A 186 -17.43 -3.57 15.69
N VAL A 187 -17.85 -2.51 16.40
CA VAL A 187 -19.15 -2.47 17.12
C VAL A 187 -20.19 -1.59 16.38
N SER A 188 -19.77 -0.69 15.49
CA SER A 188 -20.70 0.14 14.72
C SER A 188 -21.18 -0.56 13.44
N THR A 189 -22.19 -1.42 13.57
CA THR A 189 -23.05 -1.81 12.45
C THR A 189 -23.94 -0.62 12.08
N ASN A 190 -23.51 0.22 11.14
CA ASN A 190 -24.37 1.03 10.26
C ASN A 190 -23.50 1.75 9.22
N PHE A 191 -23.14 1.04 8.15
CA PHE A 191 -22.77 1.69 6.89
C PHE A 191 -24.05 1.80 6.06
N ILE A 192 -24.53 3.03 5.90
CA ILE A 192 -25.61 3.39 4.97
C ILE A 192 -25.04 3.27 3.55
N TYR A 193 -25.84 2.65 2.67
CA TYR A 193 -25.56 2.25 1.28
C TYR A 193 -24.97 3.36 0.39
#